data_AF-A0A2R6C062-F1
#
_entry.id   AF-A0A2R6C062-F1
#
_cell.length_a   1.000
_cell.length_b   1.000
_cell.length_c   1.000
_cell.angle_alpha   90.00
_cell.angle_beta   90.00
_cell.angle_gamma   90.00
#
_symmetry.space_group_name_H-M   'P 1'
#
loop_
_entity.id
_entity.type
_entity.pdbx_description
1 polymer ?
#
loop_
_entity_poly.entity_id
_entity_poly.type
_entity_poly.pdbx_seq_one_letter_code
_entity_poly.pdbx_strand_id
1 'polypeptide(L)' 'MARVGPKKLTRFEKARILGGRALQLSLGAPPLIPEKEIDTDDVLEIAKKELERGVLPITVVRRTPKGEEYRIPLQDLL' A
#
# COMPACT_ATOMS: atom_id res chain seq x y z
N MET A 1 -11.35 -13.38 8.85
CA MET A 1 -10.46 -14.50 8.42
C MET A 1 -10.47 -14.57 6.90
N ALA A 2 -9.44 -14.04 6.24
CA ALA A 2 -9.37 -13.99 4.78
C ALA A 2 -9.42 -15.41 4.18
N ARG A 3 -10.46 -15.68 3.37
CA ARG A 3 -10.72 -16.99 2.75
C ARG A 3 -10.10 -17.15 1.34
N VAL A 4 -9.43 -16.11 0.81
CA VAL A 4 -8.85 -16.13 -0.55
C VAL A 4 -7.45 -15.51 -0.61
N GLY A 5 -6.51 -16.29 -1.14
CA GLY A 5 -5.11 -15.92 -1.33
C GLY A 5 -4.24 -16.00 -0.07
N PRO A 6 -2.94 -15.67 -0.17
CA PRO A 6 -2.03 -15.69 0.96
C PRO A 6 -2.40 -14.63 2.01
N LYS A 7 -2.18 -14.92 3.29
CA LYS A 7 -2.46 -13.99 4.41
C LYS A 7 -1.55 -12.76 4.43
N LYS A 8 -0.52 -12.72 3.57
CA LYS A 8 0.45 -11.64 3.45
C LYS A 8 0.29 -10.94 2.11
N LEU A 9 0.77 -9.70 2.06
CA LEU A 9 0.86 -8.94 0.83
C LEU A 9 1.83 -9.61 -0.16
N THR A 10 1.40 -9.80 -1.40
CA THR A 10 2.26 -10.36 -2.45
C THR A 10 3.27 -9.30 -2.93
N ARG A 11 4.38 -9.74 -3.53
CA ARG A 11 5.38 -8.82 -4.11
C ARG A 11 4.77 -7.89 -5.17
N PHE A 12 3.78 -8.37 -5.92
CA PHE A 12 3.08 -7.59 -6.94
C PHE A 12 2.13 -6.56 -6.35
N GLU A 13 1.34 -6.94 -5.34
CA GLU A 13 0.51 -5.99 -4.58
C GLU A 13 1.38 -4.92 -3.92
N LYS A 14 2.52 -5.31 -3.35
CA LYS A 14 3.47 -4.39 -2.70
C LYS A 14 4.00 -3.37 -3.71
N ALA A 15 4.48 -3.85 -4.85
CA ALA A 15 4.98 -2.99 -5.92
C ALA A 15 3.90 -2.04 -6.45
N ARG A 16 2.65 -2.51 -6.60
CA ARG A 16 1.53 -1.69 -7.09
C ARG A 16 1.17 -0.58 -6.11
N ILE A 17 1.13 -0.89 -4.82
CA ILE A 17 0.85 0.10 -3.75
C ILE A 17 1.96 1.14 -3.70
N LEU A 18 3.22 0.71 -3.68
CA LEU A 18 4.37 1.64 -3.66
C LEU A 18 4.39 2.54 -4.88
N GLY A 19 4.19 2.00 -6.08
CA GLY A 19 4.18 2.79 -7.32
C GLY A 19 3.01 3.78 -7.37
N GLY A 20 1.81 3.34 -6.96
CA GLY A 20 0.64 4.23 -6.88
C GLY A 20 0.82 5.35 -5.87
N ARG A 21 1.41 5.04 -4.70
CA ARG A 21 1.67 6.05 -3.68
C ARG A 21 2.78 7.01 -4.06
N ALA A 22 3.88 6.50 -4.64
CA ALA A 22 4.95 7.34 -5.18
C ALA A 22 4.41 8.32 -6.24
N LEU A 23 3.52 7.87 -7.12
CA LEU A 23 2.85 8.75 -8.09
C LEU A 23 2.03 9.84 -7.41
N GLN A 24 1.27 9.52 -6.36
CA GLN A 24 0.51 10.53 -5.61
C GLN A 24 1.44 11.59 -5.01
N LEU A 25 2.54 11.17 -4.39
CA LEU A 25 3.54 12.07 -3.82
C LEU A 25 4.19 12.95 -4.91
N SER A 26 4.52 12.38 -6.07
CA SER A 26 5.03 13.16 -7.23
C SER A 26 4.04 14.19 -7.76
N LEU A 27 2.73 13.95 -7.59
CA LEU A 27 1.67 14.90 -7.95
C LEU A 27 1.42 15.96 -6.87
N GLY A 28 2.23 16.01 -5.81
CA GLY A 28 2.11 16.98 -4.72
C GLY A 28 1.11 16.58 -3.64
N ALA A 29 0.69 15.31 -3.57
CA ALA A 29 -0.12 14.84 -2.46
C ALA A 29 0.70 14.87 -1.14
N PRO A 30 0.09 15.28 -0.01
CA PRO A 30 0.81 15.33 1.24
C PRO A 30 1.16 13.92 1.75
N PRO A 31 2.37 13.73 2.32
CA PRO A 31 2.72 12.51 3.03
C PRO A 31 1.90 12.37 4.32
N LEU A 32 1.59 11.13 4.69
CA LEU A 32 0.85 10.79 5.92
C LEU A 32 1.79 10.48 7.10
N ILE A 33 3.10 10.57 6.89
CA ILE A 33 4.13 10.44 7.93
C ILE A 33 4.60 11.82 8.40
N PRO A 34 5.09 11.94 9.65
CA PRO A 34 5.63 13.20 10.14
C PRO A 34 6.85 13.65 9.31
N GLU A 35 6.97 14.95 9.07
CA GLU A 35 8.11 15.55 8.32
C GLU A 35 9.47 15.17 8.92
N LYS A 36 9.52 14.91 10.24
CA LYS A 36 10.73 14.48 10.97
C LYS A 36 11.30 13.14 10.49
N GLU A 37 10.53 12.36 9.76
CA GLU A 37 10.92 11.05 9.24
C GLU A 37 11.13 11.06 7.72
N ILE A 38 10.93 12.23 7.09
CA ILE A 38 11.22 12.46 5.69
C ILE A 38 12.67 12.92 5.61
N ASP A 39 13.57 11.93 5.59
CA ASP A 39 15.01 12.17 5.50
C ASP A 39 15.48 12.41 4.05
N THR A 40 14.60 12.18 3.06
CA THR A 40 14.92 12.20 1.63
C THR A 40 13.75 12.76 0.82
N ASP A 41 14.04 13.47 -0.28
CA ASP A 41 13.06 13.92 -1.28
C ASP A 41 12.58 12.80 -2.25
N ASP A 42 13.08 11.57 -2.06
CA ASP A 42 12.71 10.44 -2.90
C ASP A 42 11.31 9.94 -2.52
N VAL A 43 10.36 10.20 -3.42
CA VAL A 43 8.96 9.77 -3.33
C VAL A 43 8.81 8.27 -3.08
N LEU A 44 9.73 7.44 -3.57
CA LEU A 44 9.67 6.00 -3.38
C LEU A 44 10.05 5.61 -1.95
N GLU A 45 11.04 6.29 -1.35
CA GLU A 45 11.42 6.05 0.05
C GLU A 45 10.32 6.50 1.00
N ILE A 46 9.71 7.65 0.73
CA ILE A 46 8.56 8.16 1.51
C ILE A 46 7.40 7.16 1.44
N ALA A 47 7.05 6.69 0.22
CA ALA A 47 6.01 5.68 0.03
C ALA A 47 6.31 4.35 0.76
N LYS A 48 7.58 3.94 0.81
CA LYS A 48 8.00 2.74 1.58
C LYS A 48 7.80 2.93 3.07
N LYS A 49 8.24 4.06 3.63
CA LYS A 49 8.06 4.39 5.06
C LYS A 49 6.58 4.45 5.45
N GLU A 50 5.74 5.03 4.60
CA GLU A 50 4.29 5.06 4.80
C GLU A 50 3.65 3.66 4.78
N LEU A 51 4.11 2.80 3.86
CA LEU A 51 3.64 1.43 3.77
C LEU A 51 4.04 0.61 5.01
N GLU A 52 5.27 0.76 5.48
CA GLU A 52 5.80 0.06 6.66
C GLU A 52 5.07 0.45 7.95
N ARG A 53 4.60 1.70 8.05
CA ARG A 53 3.75 2.15 9.15
C ARG A 53 2.29 1.72 9.04
N GLY A 54 1.87 1.21 7.89
CA GLY A 54 0.47 0.83 7.66
C GLY A 54 -0.52 2.00 7.75
N VAL A 55 -0.06 3.23 7.52
CA VAL A 55 -0.90 4.45 7.59
C VAL A 55 -1.70 4.70 6.31
N LEU A 56 -1.36 4.01 5.23
CA LEU A 56 -2.02 4.17 3.93
C LEU A 56 -3.46 3.60 3.98
N PRO A 57 -4.50 4.39 3.70
CA PRO A 57 -5.90 3.93 3.69
C PRO A 57 -6.22 3.16 2.39
N ILE A 58 -5.53 2.04 2.16
CA ILE A 58 -5.66 1.23 0.95
C ILE A 58 -6.36 -0.09 1.26
N THR A 59 -7.29 -0.48 0.38
CA THR A 59 -7.93 -1.80 0.40
C THR A 59 -7.49 -2.61 -0.81
N VAL A 60 -6.93 -3.79 -0.59
CA VAL A 60 -6.56 -4.72 -1.65
C VAL A 60 -7.79 -5.50 -2.07
N VAL A 61 -8.14 -5.43 -3.36
CA VAL A 61 -9.25 -6.20 -3.95
C VAL A 61 -8.68 -7.38 -4.71
N ARG A 62 -8.93 -8.60 -4.22
CA ARG A 62 -8.56 -9.83 -4.91
C ARG A 62 -9.76 -10.39 -5.66
N ARG A 63 -9.61 -10.62 -6.96
CA ARG A 63 -10.62 -11.21 -7.83
C ARG A 63 -10.31 -12.68 -8.07
N THR A 64 -11.29 -13.56 -7.88
CA THR A 64 -11.15 -14.97 -8.25
C THR A 64 -11.47 -15.17 -9.74
N PRO A 65 -11.03 -16.28 -10.37
CA PRO A 65 -11.44 -16.63 -11.73
C PRO A 65 -12.95 -16.78 -11.90
N LYS A 66 -13.69 -16.98 -10.80
CA LYS A 66 -15.16 -17.05 -10.78
C LYS A 66 -15.83 -15.67 -10.74
N GLY A 67 -15.07 -14.59 -10.68
CA GLY A 67 -15.58 -13.21 -10.62
C GLY A 67 -15.92 -12.72 -9.22
N GLU A 68 -15.63 -13.48 -8.17
CA GLU A 68 -15.86 -13.04 -6.80
C GLU A 68 -14.78 -12.03 -6.38
N GLU A 69 -15.19 -10.95 -5.70
CA GLU A 69 -14.28 -9.93 -5.17
C GLU A 69 -14.13 -10.03 -3.66
N TYR A 70 -12.89 -10.02 -3.18
CA TYR A 70 -12.56 -10.01 -1.77
C TYR A 70 -11.82 -8.71 -1.45
N ARG A 71 -12.43 -7.87 -0.60
CA ARG A 71 -11.84 -6.62 -0.13
C ARG A 71 -11.11 -6.88 1.17
N ILE A 72 -9.79 -6.68 1.17
CA ILE A 72 -8.92 -6.93 2.30
C ILE A 72 -8.23 -5.62 2.67
N PRO A 73 -8.45 -5.08 3.87
CA PRO A 73 -7.72 -3.92 4.37
C PRO A 73 -6.21 -4.19 4.36
N LEU A 74 -5.41 -3.19 3.99
CA LEU A 74 -3.94 -3.30 3.99
C LEU A 74 -3.40 -3.70 5.38
N GLN A 75 -4.02 -3.20 6.45
CA GLN A 75 -3.66 -3.50 7.83
C GLN A 75 -3.76 -4.99 8.18
N ASP A 76 -4.64 -5.73 7.50
CA ASP A 76 -4.80 -7.18 7.72
C ASP A 76 -3.72 -8.02 7.00
N LEU A 77 -2.91 -7.38 6.13
CA LEU A 77 -1.93 -8.02 5.25
C LEU A 77 -0.47 -7.68 5.58
N LEU A 78 -0.25 -6.70 6.47
CA LEU A 78 1.04 -6.29 7.02
C LEU A 78 1.39 -7.12 8.26
#